data_AF-A0AAW9B4D7-F1
#
_entry.id   AF-A0AAW9B4D7-F1
#
_cell.length_a   1.000
_cell.length_b   1.000
_cell.length_c   1.000
_cell.angle_alpha   90.00
_cell.angle_beta   90.00
_cell.angle_gamma   90.00
#
_symmetry.space_group_name_H-M   'P 1'
#
loop_
_entity.id
_entity.type
_entity.pdbx_description
1 polymer ?
#
loop_
_entity_poly.entity_id
_entity_poly.type
_entity_poly.pdbx_seq_one_letter_code
_entity_poly.pdbx_strand_id
1 'polypeptide(L)'
;MIKNFVYVDEYKMYSLSSQLFAGITESLVEDSINGTASNEEQKGPIASGEKLAKAITKEARVTQKRSLNDYAYTLFEQKLFDHEKVLVLDKDNIGSEIEKLGDFSFVKLTGKVVFHDVQRLRAMIESFNSFGESITYVTTHAERSKVKAELEASPKTSAQKRALRELGNIKERATSSGLQQDERFLKEMSYLLGYGYSDLLEVQVRLDGRLFSCPLDRECLRESIQSLTTKYARHTGKEFSILGIVTQHSTEELQMDDGDKTSIKEALFNMVNHLAAVESNYTGRLENEVVIEPVAIYSEL
;
A
#
# COMPACT_ATOMS: atom_id res chain seq x y z
N MET A 1 3.63 17.35 16.82
CA MET A 1 2.47 17.32 15.90
C MET A 1 1.70 16.04 16.18
N ILE A 2 0.36 16.06 16.09
CA ILE A 2 -0.47 14.89 16.41
C ILE A 2 -0.61 14.02 15.15
N LYS A 3 -0.27 12.74 15.26
CA LYS A 3 -0.30 11.78 14.15
C LYS A 3 -1.58 10.96 14.18
N ASN A 4 -2.26 10.88 13.05
CA ASN A 4 -3.38 9.96 12.84
C ASN A 4 -2.90 8.75 12.02
N PHE A 5 -2.57 7.66 12.71
CA PHE A 5 -2.05 6.44 12.09
C PHE A 5 -3.12 5.65 11.34
N VAL A 6 -2.80 5.26 10.11
CA VAL A 6 -3.63 4.35 9.29
C VAL A 6 -2.99 2.98 9.13
N TYR A 7 -1.67 2.89 9.32
CA TYR A 7 -0.88 1.66 9.25
C TYR A 7 0.29 1.75 10.24
N VAL A 8 0.53 0.67 11.00
CA VAL A 8 1.74 0.49 11.82
C VAL A 8 2.11 -0.99 11.85
N ASP A 9 3.30 -1.33 11.35
CA ASP A 9 3.91 -2.65 11.54
C ASP A 9 4.57 -2.70 12.93
N GLU A 10 3.78 -3.13 13.91
CA GLU A 10 4.18 -3.16 15.31
C GLU A 10 5.37 -4.10 15.53
N TYR A 11 5.36 -5.27 14.88
CA TYR A 11 6.42 -6.26 15.02
C TYR A 11 7.76 -5.69 14.53
N LYS A 12 7.77 -5.13 13.31
CA LYS A 12 8.98 -4.54 12.73
C LYS A 12 9.45 -3.34 13.55
N MET A 13 8.54 -2.45 13.95
CA MET A 13 8.87 -1.33 14.83
C MET A 13 9.56 -1.80 16.11
N TYR A 14 9.03 -2.81 16.80
CA TYR A 14 9.63 -3.33 18.02
C TYR A 14 10.97 -4.04 17.78
N SER A 15 11.09 -4.82 16.69
CA SER A 15 12.32 -5.52 16.31
C SER A 15 13.46 -4.55 15.94
N LEU A 16 13.14 -3.47 15.24
CA LEU A 16 14.12 -2.43 14.90
C LEU A 16 14.46 -1.57 16.12
N SER A 17 13.46 -1.29 16.96
CA SER A 17 13.68 -0.58 18.23
C SER A 17 14.66 -1.35 19.11
N SER A 18 14.50 -2.67 19.28
CA SER A 18 15.41 -3.44 20.14
C SER A 18 16.86 -3.32 19.68
N GLN A 19 17.13 -3.31 18.37
CA GLN A 19 18.47 -3.12 17.82
C GLN A 19 18.98 -1.68 18.03
N LEU A 20 18.13 -0.69 17.79
CA LEU A 20 18.47 0.73 17.94
C LEU A 20 18.77 1.11 19.39
N PHE A 21 18.09 0.46 20.35
CA PHE A 21 18.24 0.72 21.78
C PHE A 21 19.21 -0.25 22.51
N ALA A 22 19.43 -1.48 22.03
CA ALA A 22 20.37 -2.43 22.64
C ALA A 22 21.84 -2.00 22.51
N GLY A 23 22.20 -1.32 21.40
CA GLY A 23 23.55 -0.74 21.24
C GLY A 23 23.88 0.37 22.26
N ILE A 24 22.90 0.85 23.02
CA ILE A 24 23.06 1.90 24.04
C ILE A 24 23.18 1.29 25.45
N THR A 25 22.63 0.10 25.68
CA THR A 25 22.77 -0.57 26.99
C THR A 25 24.20 -1.03 27.26
N GLU A 26 24.97 -1.41 26.24
CA GLU A 26 26.39 -1.77 26.43
C GLU A 26 27.27 -0.55 26.73
N SER A 27 27.07 0.60 26.06
CA SER A 27 27.84 1.81 26.36
C SER A 27 27.53 2.38 27.75
N LEU A 28 26.32 2.18 28.27
CA LEU A 28 25.93 2.62 29.62
C LEU A 28 26.49 1.73 30.73
N VAL A 29 26.70 0.43 30.50
CA VAL A 29 27.30 -0.47 31.49
C VAL A 29 28.79 -0.15 31.69
N GLU A 30 29.50 0.26 30.63
CA GLU A 30 30.90 0.70 30.77
C GLU A 30 31.02 2.06 31.47
N ASP A 31 30.14 3.02 31.18
CA ASP A 31 30.18 4.35 31.81
C ASP A 31 29.69 4.35 33.27
N SER A 32 28.75 3.47 33.63
CA SER A 32 28.22 3.37 35.00
C SER A 32 29.12 2.60 35.97
N ILE A 33 30.14 1.88 35.48
CA ILE A 33 31.19 1.28 36.33
C ILE A 33 32.23 2.34 36.77
N ASN A 34 32.34 3.48 36.07
CA ASN A 34 33.36 4.50 36.33
C ASN A 34 32.86 5.87 36.82
N GLY A 35 31.55 6.09 37.00
CA GLY A 35 30.99 7.41 37.31
C GLY A 35 30.31 7.53 38.68
N THR A 36 31.04 8.01 39.68
CA THR A 36 30.55 8.36 41.02
C THR A 36 29.36 9.32 41.00
N ALA A 37 28.40 9.07 41.91
CA ALA A 37 27.16 9.80 42.12
C ALA A 37 27.28 11.33 42.09
N SER A 38 26.49 11.97 41.23
CA SER A 38 25.97 13.32 41.47
C SER A 38 24.50 13.40 41.03
N ASN A 39 23.65 13.81 41.97
CA ASN A 39 22.24 14.09 41.77
C ASN A 39 22.11 15.37 40.93
N GLU A 40 21.76 15.24 39.65
CA GLU A 40 21.12 16.32 38.88
C GLU A 40 19.95 15.75 38.08
N GLU A 41 18.82 16.46 38.09
CA GLU A 41 17.64 16.19 37.27
C GLU A 41 17.98 16.33 35.78
N GLN A 42 18.57 15.28 35.21
CA GLN A 42 18.95 15.26 33.81
C GLN A 42 17.76 14.87 32.94
N LYS A 43 17.10 15.88 32.35
CA LYS A 43 16.12 15.71 31.27
C LYS A 43 16.84 15.30 29.97
N GLY A 44 17.28 14.04 29.89
CA GLY A 44 18.00 13.47 28.75
C GLY A 44 17.60 12.01 28.46
N PRO A 45 18.13 11.40 27.37
CA PRO A 45 17.58 10.23 26.66
C PRO A 45 17.62 8.88 27.42
N ILE A 46 17.96 8.90 28.71
CA ILE A 46 18.14 7.72 29.56
C ILE A 46 16.77 7.07 29.89
N ALA A 47 15.69 7.85 29.94
CA ALA A 47 14.36 7.34 30.32
C ALA A 47 13.52 6.75 29.16
N SER A 48 13.92 6.93 27.89
CA SER A 48 13.10 6.50 26.74
C SER A 48 13.19 5.00 26.47
N GLY A 49 14.37 4.39 26.64
CA GLY A 49 14.56 2.94 26.48
C GLY A 49 13.77 2.11 27.49
N GLU A 50 13.77 2.53 28.76
CA GLU A 50 13.00 1.88 29.83
C GLU A 50 11.47 1.98 29.58
N LYS A 51 11.00 3.11 29.02
CA LYS A 51 9.59 3.29 28.65
C LYS A 51 9.16 2.39 27.50
N LEU A 52 10.02 2.20 26.49
CA LEU A 52 9.79 1.27 25.39
C LEU A 52 9.75 -0.19 25.87
N ALA A 53 10.70 -0.59 26.73
CA ALA A 53 10.71 -1.92 27.34
C ALA A 53 9.43 -2.18 28.17
N LYS A 54 8.93 -1.16 28.91
CA LYS A 54 7.65 -1.23 29.63
C LYS A 54 6.42 -1.27 28.71
N ALA A 55 6.48 -0.68 27.52
CA ALA A 55 5.43 -0.78 26.51
C ALA A 55 5.38 -2.18 25.88
N ILE A 56 6.54 -2.81 25.63
CA ILE A 56 6.67 -4.17 25.09
C ILE A 56 6.15 -5.23 26.07
N THR A 57 6.36 -5.04 27.37
CA THR A 57 6.08 -6.06 28.40
C THR A 57 4.64 -6.08 28.93
N LYS A 58 3.79 -5.10 28.59
CA LYS A 58 2.43 -5.02 29.15
C LYS A 58 1.37 -5.66 28.23
N GLU A 59 0.83 -6.80 28.65
CA GLU A 59 -0.45 -7.33 28.17
C GLU A 59 -1.60 -6.41 28.62
N ALA A 60 -1.86 -5.35 27.85
CA ALA A 60 -2.97 -4.44 28.09
C ALA A 60 -4.09 -4.67 27.06
N ARG A 61 -5.35 -4.40 27.45
CA ARG A 61 -6.55 -4.49 26.59
C ARG A 61 -6.30 -3.80 25.23
N VAL A 62 -6.91 -4.29 24.15
CA VAL A 62 -6.68 -3.87 22.74
C VAL A 62 -6.54 -2.34 22.55
N THR A 63 -7.38 -1.53 23.20
CA THR A 63 -7.32 -0.06 23.10
C THR A 63 -6.09 0.54 23.79
N GLN A 64 -5.69 0.02 24.95
CA GLN A 64 -4.45 0.42 25.63
C GLN A 64 -3.22 -0.02 24.84
N LYS A 65 -3.26 -1.18 24.19
CA LYS A 65 -2.19 -1.66 23.30
C LYS A 65 -1.92 -0.67 22.15
N ARG A 66 -2.97 -0.20 21.46
CA ARG A 66 -2.83 0.78 20.34
C ARG A 66 -2.17 2.09 20.78
N SER A 67 -2.64 2.69 21.88
CA SER A 67 -2.05 3.94 22.40
C SER A 67 -0.58 3.78 22.81
N LEU A 68 -0.20 2.62 23.36
CA LEU A 68 1.19 2.30 23.67
C LEU A 68 2.03 2.16 22.40
N ASN A 69 1.50 1.53 21.37
CA ASN A 69 2.19 1.35 20.09
C ASN A 69 2.43 2.68 19.37
N ASP A 70 1.47 3.61 19.42
CA ASP A 70 1.62 4.94 18.81
C ASP A 70 2.69 5.78 19.55
N TYR A 71 2.77 5.64 20.87
CA TYR A 71 3.84 6.25 21.66
C TYR A 71 5.21 5.61 21.38
N ALA A 72 5.27 4.28 21.33
CA ALA A 72 6.47 3.52 20.98
C ALA A 72 6.98 3.93 19.59
N TYR A 73 6.10 4.07 18.61
CA TYR A 73 6.44 4.57 17.28
C TYR A 73 7.05 5.97 17.35
N THR A 74 6.46 6.86 18.15
CA THR A 74 6.96 8.24 18.27
C THR A 74 8.39 8.25 18.83
N LEU A 75 8.69 7.42 19.84
CA LEU A 75 10.04 7.26 20.37
C LEU A 75 11.01 6.65 19.35
N PHE A 76 10.55 5.63 18.61
CA PHE A 76 11.32 5.00 17.54
C PHE A 76 11.69 6.00 16.44
N GLU A 77 10.70 6.71 15.89
CA GLU A 77 10.92 7.71 14.85
C GLU A 77 11.87 8.81 15.33
N GLN A 78 11.65 9.36 16.53
CA GLN A 78 12.53 10.38 17.08
C GLN A 78 13.97 9.87 17.17
N LYS A 79 14.17 8.63 17.65
CA LYS A 79 15.51 8.07 17.80
C LYS A 79 16.19 7.85 16.44
N LEU A 80 15.45 7.48 15.40
CA LEU A 80 16.02 7.40 14.05
C LEU A 80 16.48 8.77 13.54
N PHE A 81 15.72 9.83 13.80
CA PHE A 81 16.12 11.20 13.49
C PHE A 81 17.33 11.65 14.28
N ASP A 82 17.38 11.39 15.59
CA ASP A 82 18.51 11.74 16.46
C ASP A 82 19.82 11.07 16.02
N HIS A 83 19.75 9.92 15.33
CA HIS A 83 20.90 9.19 14.78
C HIS A 83 21.13 9.46 13.29
N GLU A 84 20.44 10.44 12.71
CA GLU A 84 20.56 10.84 11.29
C GLU A 84 20.37 9.66 10.33
N LYS A 85 19.47 8.73 10.66
CA LYS A 85 19.21 7.50 9.87
C LYS A 85 18.09 7.64 8.84
N VAL A 86 17.41 8.79 8.80
CA VAL A 86 16.21 9.01 7.98
C VAL A 86 16.48 10.06 6.91
N LEU A 87 16.32 9.68 5.64
CA LEU A 87 16.19 10.64 4.54
C LEU A 87 14.74 11.13 4.48
N VAL A 88 14.53 12.45 4.50
CA VAL A 88 13.19 13.03 4.37
C VAL A 88 12.96 13.46 2.94
N LEU A 89 11.90 12.95 2.31
CA LEU A 89 11.52 13.26 0.94
C LEU A 89 10.09 13.79 0.88
N ASP A 90 9.92 14.90 0.18
CA ASP A 90 8.63 15.50 -0.15
C ASP A 90 8.68 16.12 -1.56
N LYS A 91 7.57 16.74 -1.97
CA LYS A 91 7.45 17.37 -3.28
C LYS A 91 8.46 18.51 -3.51
N ASP A 92 8.97 19.12 -2.44
CA ASP A 92 9.78 20.34 -2.49
C ASP A 92 11.29 20.00 -2.52
N ASN A 93 11.71 18.87 -1.94
CA ASN A 93 13.12 18.49 -1.83
C ASN A 93 13.53 17.26 -2.66
N ILE A 94 12.58 16.52 -3.25
CA ILE A 94 12.85 15.25 -3.95
C ILE A 94 13.95 15.39 -5.02
N GLY A 95 13.93 16.48 -5.80
CA GLY A 95 14.87 16.67 -6.90
C GLY A 95 16.33 16.78 -6.47
N SER A 96 16.61 17.28 -5.26
CA SER A 96 17.98 17.46 -4.75
C SER A 96 18.45 16.35 -3.81
N GLU A 97 17.51 15.64 -3.18
CA GLU A 97 17.83 14.70 -2.09
C GLU A 97 17.77 13.23 -2.52
N ILE A 98 17.12 12.91 -3.65
CA ILE A 98 16.88 11.52 -4.04
C ILE A 98 18.13 10.71 -4.36
N GLU A 99 19.22 11.36 -4.77
CA GLU A 99 20.50 10.67 -5.03
C GLU A 99 21.11 10.08 -3.76
N LYS A 100 20.74 10.62 -2.59
CA LYS A 100 21.21 10.15 -1.28
C LYS A 100 20.45 8.93 -0.78
N LEU A 101 19.46 8.41 -1.52
CA LEU A 101 18.59 7.32 -1.04
C LEU A 101 19.40 6.07 -0.63
N GLY A 102 20.53 5.79 -1.28
CA GLY A 102 21.43 4.69 -0.92
C GLY A 102 22.27 4.90 0.34
N ASP A 103 22.38 6.15 0.82
CA ASP A 103 23.17 6.49 2.02
C ASP A 103 22.38 6.30 3.31
N PHE A 104 21.05 6.14 3.22
CA PHE A 104 20.15 6.08 4.36
C PHE A 104 19.42 4.73 4.44
N SER A 105 19.30 4.19 5.65
CA SER A 105 18.55 2.95 5.89
C SER A 105 17.04 3.16 5.93
N PHE A 106 16.60 4.37 6.26
CA PHE A 106 15.18 4.74 6.35
C PHE A 106 14.87 5.94 5.47
N VAL A 107 13.64 5.96 4.96
CA VAL A 107 13.06 7.10 4.27
C VAL A 107 11.76 7.50 4.94
N LYS A 108 11.57 8.81 5.12
CA LYS A 108 10.29 9.42 5.46
C LYS A 108 9.79 10.17 4.23
N LEU A 109 8.77 9.62 3.57
CA LEU A 109 8.16 10.19 2.38
C LEU A 109 6.86 10.89 2.73
N THR A 110 6.67 12.14 2.31
CA THR A 110 5.40 12.87 2.46
C THR A 110 4.78 13.20 1.10
N GLY A 111 3.51 12.83 0.91
CA GLY A 111 2.79 13.12 -0.32
C GLY A 111 1.35 12.62 -0.33
N LYS A 112 0.63 12.90 -1.42
CA LYS A 112 -0.69 12.31 -1.66
C LYS A 112 -0.53 10.86 -2.07
N VAL A 113 -1.38 10.00 -1.50
CA VAL A 113 -1.30 8.56 -1.70
C VAL A 113 -2.40 8.08 -2.63
N VAL A 114 -2.12 6.96 -3.31
CA VAL A 114 -3.12 6.19 -4.04
C VAL A 114 -3.19 4.80 -3.42
N PHE A 115 -4.39 4.36 -3.05
CA PHE A 115 -4.63 3.01 -2.53
C PHE A 115 -4.91 2.02 -3.66
N HIS A 116 -3.98 1.09 -3.86
CA HIS A 116 -4.11 0.01 -4.84
C HIS A 116 -4.44 -1.29 -4.11
N ASP A 117 -5.69 -1.74 -4.27
CA ASP A 117 -6.20 -2.95 -3.64
C ASP A 117 -6.57 -3.94 -4.74
N VAL A 118 -5.63 -4.81 -5.08
CA VAL A 118 -5.78 -5.80 -6.15
C VAL A 118 -6.93 -6.75 -5.86
N GLN A 119 -7.10 -7.15 -4.60
CA GLN A 119 -8.21 -8.01 -4.18
C GLN A 119 -9.56 -7.38 -4.56
N ARG A 120 -9.73 -6.07 -4.30
CA ARG A 120 -10.96 -5.35 -4.65
C ARG A 120 -11.10 -5.10 -6.15
N LEU A 121 -9.98 -4.86 -6.86
CA LEU A 121 -9.98 -4.73 -8.31
C LEU A 121 -10.42 -6.04 -8.98
N ARG A 122 -9.89 -7.18 -8.53
CA ARG A 122 -10.28 -8.51 -9.00
C ARG A 122 -11.77 -8.75 -8.81
N ALA A 123 -12.28 -8.51 -7.61
CA ALA A 123 -13.72 -8.65 -7.32
C ALA A 123 -14.60 -7.74 -8.21
N MET A 124 -14.11 -6.54 -8.55
CA MET A 124 -14.80 -5.64 -9.48
C MET A 124 -14.83 -6.19 -10.91
N ILE A 125 -13.71 -6.73 -11.39
CA ILE A 125 -13.60 -7.34 -12.73
C ILE A 125 -14.51 -8.57 -12.85
N GLU A 126 -14.51 -9.45 -11.85
CA GLU A 126 -15.38 -10.64 -11.79
C GLU A 126 -16.86 -10.28 -11.86
N SER A 127 -17.23 -9.13 -11.31
CA SER A 127 -18.62 -8.65 -11.26
C SER A 127 -18.93 -7.58 -12.32
N PHE A 128 -18.00 -7.25 -13.22
CA PHE A 128 -18.08 -6.05 -14.06
C PHE A 128 -19.36 -6.00 -14.91
N ASN A 129 -19.66 -7.09 -15.62
CA ASN A 129 -20.85 -7.18 -16.47
C ASN A 129 -22.15 -7.08 -15.64
N SER A 130 -22.24 -7.82 -14.53
CA SER A 130 -23.41 -7.79 -13.64
C SER A 130 -23.62 -6.39 -13.03
N PHE A 131 -22.52 -5.73 -12.65
CA PHE A 131 -22.54 -4.36 -12.15
C PHE A 131 -23.03 -3.39 -13.23
N GLY A 132 -22.50 -3.49 -14.44
CA GLY A 132 -22.88 -2.65 -15.56
C GLY A 132 -24.33 -2.80 -15.99
N GLU A 133 -24.84 -4.03 -16.05
CA GLU A 133 -26.26 -4.31 -16.28
C GLU A 133 -27.13 -3.73 -15.17
N SER A 134 -26.71 -3.86 -13.90
CA SER A 134 -27.44 -3.32 -12.75
C SER A 134 -27.51 -1.79 -12.79
N ILE A 135 -26.38 -1.11 -13.04
CA ILE A 135 -26.33 0.35 -13.20
C ILE A 135 -27.23 0.79 -14.35
N THR A 136 -27.14 0.13 -15.50
CA THR A 136 -27.97 0.43 -16.67
C THR A 136 -29.46 0.23 -16.36
N TYR A 137 -29.82 -0.85 -15.67
CA TYR A 137 -31.19 -1.12 -15.27
C TYR A 137 -31.76 -0.01 -14.39
N VAL A 138 -31.03 0.38 -13.34
CA VAL A 138 -31.48 1.39 -12.36
C VAL A 138 -31.57 2.78 -13.00
N THR A 139 -30.53 3.20 -13.71
CA THR A 139 -30.46 4.55 -14.31
C THR A 139 -31.48 4.75 -15.42
N THR A 140 -31.86 3.69 -16.14
CA THR A 140 -32.86 3.76 -17.23
C THR A 140 -34.28 3.43 -16.77
N HIS A 141 -34.51 3.21 -15.48
CA HIS A 141 -35.80 2.76 -14.95
C HIS A 141 -36.97 3.69 -15.34
N ALA A 142 -36.77 5.01 -15.22
CA ALA A 142 -37.82 6.00 -15.51
C ALA A 142 -38.21 6.01 -17.00
N GLU A 143 -37.22 5.99 -17.90
CA GLU A 143 -37.44 5.89 -19.36
C GLU A 143 -38.21 4.62 -19.69
N ARG A 144 -37.75 3.49 -19.17
CA ARG A 144 -38.38 2.18 -19.41
C ARG A 144 -39.80 2.11 -18.86
N SER A 145 -40.07 2.74 -17.72
CA SER A 145 -41.40 2.77 -17.12
C SER A 145 -42.39 3.60 -17.93
N LYS A 146 -41.97 4.78 -18.43
CA LYS A 146 -42.79 5.61 -19.35
C LYS A 146 -43.12 4.85 -20.63
N VAL A 147 -42.10 4.25 -21.22
CA VAL A 147 -42.19 3.45 -22.43
C VAL A 147 -43.09 2.22 -22.22
N LYS A 148 -43.09 1.62 -21.02
CA LYS A 148 -44.00 0.51 -20.65
C LYS A 148 -45.45 0.97 -20.46
N ALA A 149 -45.69 2.17 -19.92
CA ALA A 149 -47.03 2.71 -19.77
C ALA A 149 -47.65 3.09 -21.14
N GLU A 150 -46.86 3.70 -22.04
CA GLU A 150 -47.27 4.00 -23.42
C GLU A 150 -47.62 2.71 -24.21
N LEU A 151 -46.97 1.61 -23.85
CA LEU A 151 -47.16 0.26 -24.39
C LEU A 151 -48.55 -0.33 -24.13
N GLU A 152 -49.05 -0.09 -22.92
CA GLU A 152 -50.34 -0.61 -22.44
C GLU A 152 -51.51 0.23 -22.97
N ALA A 153 -51.24 1.47 -23.40
CA ALA A 153 -52.26 2.44 -23.81
C ALA A 153 -52.62 2.44 -25.32
N SER A 154 -51.91 1.74 -26.20
CA SER A 154 -52.25 1.72 -27.66
C SER A 154 -51.78 0.47 -28.43
N PRO A 155 -52.57 0.00 -29.43
CA PRO A 155 -52.18 -1.11 -30.31
C PRO A 155 -51.04 -0.68 -31.26
N LYS A 156 -49.98 -1.49 -31.32
CA LYS A 156 -48.69 -1.05 -31.88
C LYS A 156 -48.46 -1.36 -33.35
N THR A 157 -47.83 -0.41 -34.04
CA THR A 157 -47.12 -0.62 -35.31
C THR A 157 -45.80 -1.40 -35.12
N SER A 158 -45.27 -2.02 -36.18
CA SER A 158 -44.04 -2.83 -36.13
C SER A 158 -42.79 -2.03 -35.73
N ALA A 159 -42.68 -0.77 -36.15
CA ALA A 159 -41.59 0.13 -35.79
C ALA A 159 -41.56 0.46 -34.29
N GLN A 160 -42.74 0.71 -33.69
CA GLN A 160 -42.88 0.94 -32.24
C GLN A 160 -42.60 -0.32 -31.41
N LYS A 161 -42.82 -1.53 -31.95
CA LYS A 161 -42.41 -2.76 -31.27
C LYS A 161 -40.88 -2.95 -31.25
N ARG A 162 -40.18 -2.51 -32.31
CA ARG A 162 -38.72 -2.64 -32.44
C ARG A 162 -37.95 -1.67 -31.55
N ALA A 163 -38.26 -0.38 -31.61
CA ALA A 163 -37.64 0.65 -30.76
C ALA A 163 -37.77 0.32 -29.27
N LEU A 164 -38.88 -0.31 -28.89
CA LEU A 164 -39.12 -0.77 -27.52
C LEU A 164 -38.37 -2.04 -27.10
N ARG A 165 -38.05 -2.93 -28.05
CA ARG A 165 -37.24 -4.13 -27.78
C ARG A 165 -35.81 -3.73 -27.46
N GLU A 166 -35.29 -2.72 -28.17
CA GLU A 166 -33.97 -2.13 -27.97
C GLU A 166 -33.88 -1.39 -26.61
N LEU A 167 -34.93 -0.67 -26.20
CA LEU A 167 -35.01 -0.03 -24.87
C LEU A 167 -35.08 -1.02 -23.69
N GLY A 168 -35.62 -2.22 -23.94
CA GLY A 168 -35.70 -3.31 -22.96
C GLY A 168 -34.42 -4.15 -22.87
N ASN A 169 -33.51 -4.04 -23.84
CA ASN A 169 -32.28 -4.82 -23.87
C ASN A 169 -31.19 -4.14 -23.04
N ILE A 170 -31.24 -4.40 -21.73
CA ILE A 170 -30.27 -3.86 -20.76
C ILE A 170 -28.84 -4.23 -21.12
N LYS A 171 -28.63 -5.43 -21.67
CA LYS A 171 -27.32 -5.92 -22.10
C LYS A 171 -26.74 -5.07 -23.24
N GLU A 172 -27.52 -4.86 -24.31
CA GLU A 172 -27.09 -3.99 -25.42
C GLU A 172 -26.83 -2.55 -24.98
N ARG A 173 -27.66 -1.99 -24.09
CA ARG A 173 -27.45 -0.64 -23.56
C ARG A 173 -26.21 -0.54 -22.67
N ALA A 174 -25.97 -1.54 -21.82
CA ALA A 174 -24.76 -1.62 -21.00
C ALA A 174 -23.51 -1.69 -21.90
N THR A 175 -23.56 -2.53 -22.95
CA THR A 175 -22.49 -2.61 -23.96
C THR A 175 -22.25 -1.26 -24.64
N SER A 176 -23.30 -0.58 -25.10
CA SER A 176 -23.17 0.74 -25.76
C SER A 176 -22.59 1.83 -24.86
N SER A 177 -22.71 1.68 -23.54
CA SER A 177 -22.17 2.61 -22.53
C SER A 177 -20.78 2.20 -22.03
N GLY A 178 -20.17 1.14 -22.59
CA GLY A 178 -18.88 0.61 -22.13
C GLY A 178 -18.95 -0.11 -20.77
N LEU A 179 -20.14 -0.42 -20.28
CA LEU A 179 -20.40 -1.12 -19.02
C LEU A 179 -20.54 -2.63 -19.19
N GLN A 180 -20.06 -3.17 -20.31
CA GLN A 180 -20.01 -4.60 -20.56
C GLN A 180 -18.76 -4.93 -21.36
N GLN A 181 -18.15 -6.06 -21.06
CA GLN A 181 -16.97 -6.59 -21.72
C GLN A 181 -17.13 -8.07 -22.02
N ASP A 182 -16.24 -8.60 -22.86
CA ASP A 182 -16.18 -10.03 -23.14
C ASP A 182 -15.94 -10.84 -21.85
N GLU A 183 -16.78 -11.85 -21.61
CA GLU A 183 -16.74 -12.64 -20.37
C GLU A 183 -15.43 -13.44 -20.24
N ARG A 184 -14.89 -13.92 -21.35
CA ARG A 184 -13.62 -14.64 -21.35
C ARG A 184 -12.47 -13.68 -21.03
N PHE A 185 -12.43 -12.50 -21.65
CA PHE A 185 -11.46 -11.46 -21.33
C PHE A 185 -11.46 -11.12 -19.83
N LEU A 186 -12.63 -10.86 -19.23
CA LEU A 186 -12.74 -10.57 -17.79
C LEU A 186 -12.25 -11.73 -16.92
N LYS A 187 -12.57 -12.96 -17.31
CA LYS A 187 -12.12 -14.17 -16.61
C LYS A 187 -10.60 -14.31 -16.65
N GLU A 188 -9.98 -14.19 -17.82
CA GLU A 188 -8.52 -14.29 -17.95
C GLU A 188 -7.81 -13.12 -17.24
N MET A 189 -8.38 -11.91 -17.29
CA MET A 189 -7.84 -10.76 -16.56
C MET A 189 -7.90 -10.97 -15.03
N SER A 190 -9.02 -11.49 -14.51
CA SER A 190 -9.15 -11.84 -13.08
C SER A 190 -8.11 -12.89 -12.68
N TYR A 191 -7.89 -13.89 -13.54
CA TYR A 191 -6.86 -14.92 -13.33
C TYR A 191 -5.46 -14.31 -13.25
N LEU A 192 -5.09 -13.43 -14.18
CA LEU A 192 -3.79 -12.75 -14.18
C LEU A 192 -3.58 -11.90 -12.91
N LEU A 193 -4.61 -11.17 -12.47
CA LEU A 193 -4.54 -10.39 -11.23
C LEU A 193 -4.41 -11.29 -10.00
N GLY A 194 -5.15 -12.40 -9.94
CA GLY A 194 -5.08 -13.35 -8.84
C GLY A 194 -3.73 -14.06 -8.75
N TYR A 195 -3.22 -14.54 -9.88
CA TYR A 195 -1.95 -15.25 -9.93
C TYR A 195 -0.75 -14.31 -9.75
N GLY A 196 -0.71 -13.22 -10.52
CA GLY A 196 0.45 -12.35 -10.55
C GLY A 196 0.60 -11.51 -9.30
N TYR A 197 -0.49 -10.92 -8.81
CA TYR A 197 -0.42 -9.95 -7.72
C TYR A 197 -0.89 -10.49 -6.37
N SER A 198 -1.36 -11.74 -6.27
CA SER A 198 -1.63 -12.43 -4.98
C SER A 198 -2.38 -11.58 -3.92
N ASP A 199 -3.46 -10.91 -4.32
CA ASP A 199 -4.24 -10.00 -3.46
C ASP A 199 -3.43 -8.81 -2.90
N LEU A 200 -2.35 -8.37 -3.54
CA LEU A 200 -1.53 -7.23 -3.13
C LEU A 200 -2.38 -6.02 -2.70
N LEU A 201 -2.03 -5.47 -1.54
CA LEU A 201 -2.44 -4.14 -1.13
C LEU A 201 -1.19 -3.28 -1.09
N GLU A 202 -1.24 -2.13 -1.73
CA GLU A 202 -0.13 -1.17 -1.68
C GLU A 202 -0.66 0.26 -1.64
N VAL A 203 0.20 1.13 -1.12
CA VAL A 203 0.05 2.58 -1.24
C VAL A 203 1.13 3.08 -2.18
N GLN A 204 0.73 3.87 -3.17
CA GLN A 204 1.65 4.54 -4.08
C GLN A 204 1.69 6.04 -3.83
N VAL A 205 2.87 6.64 -3.94
CA VAL A 205 3.07 8.09 -3.97
C VAL A 205 3.87 8.43 -5.21
N ARG A 206 3.47 9.49 -5.94
CA ARG A 206 4.24 10.01 -7.08
C ARG A 206 4.78 11.39 -6.76
N LEU A 207 6.10 11.54 -6.80
CA LEU A 207 6.80 12.81 -6.65
C LEU A 207 7.80 12.97 -7.79
N ASP A 208 7.74 14.10 -8.48
CA ASP A 208 8.67 14.49 -9.56
C ASP A 208 8.98 13.36 -10.57
N GLY A 209 7.94 12.72 -11.09
CA GLY A 209 8.08 11.63 -12.06
C GLY A 209 8.59 10.30 -11.50
N ARG A 210 8.92 10.21 -10.21
CA ARG A 210 9.25 8.95 -9.53
C ARG A 210 8.02 8.33 -8.87
N LEU A 211 7.99 6.99 -8.86
CA LEU A 211 6.97 6.20 -8.18
C LEU A 211 7.55 5.62 -6.90
N PHE A 212 6.87 5.82 -5.78
CA PHE A 212 7.17 5.16 -4.52
C PHE A 212 6.06 4.18 -4.22
N SER A 213 6.38 2.89 -4.19
CA SER A 213 5.43 1.81 -3.94
C SER A 213 5.66 1.20 -2.58
N CYS A 214 4.59 1.12 -1.80
CA CYS A 214 4.63 0.66 -0.41
C CYS A 214 3.66 -0.51 -0.25
N PRO A 215 4.12 -1.76 -0.44
CA PRO A 215 3.32 -2.96 -0.14
C PRO A 215 2.90 -2.95 1.34
N LEU A 216 1.63 -3.23 1.59
CA LEU A 216 1.03 -3.19 2.92
C LEU A 216 0.55 -4.58 3.33
N ASP A 217 0.87 -4.94 4.57
CA ASP A 217 0.15 -5.99 5.27
C ASP A 217 -1.20 -5.46 5.76
N ARG A 218 -2.29 -6.13 5.37
CA ARG A 218 -3.65 -5.79 5.81
C ARG A 218 -3.81 -5.92 7.33
N GLU A 219 -3.07 -6.80 7.98
CA GLU A 219 -3.12 -6.99 9.44
C GLU A 219 -2.55 -5.80 10.21
N CYS A 220 -1.65 -5.04 9.59
CA CYS A 220 -1.02 -3.85 10.17
C CYS A 220 -1.84 -2.56 9.98
N LEU A 221 -2.98 -2.63 9.26
CA LEU A 221 -3.89 -1.49 9.11
C LEU A 221 -4.64 -1.21 10.41
N ARG A 222 -4.80 0.08 10.77
CA ARG A 222 -5.56 0.48 11.96
C ARG A 222 -7.07 0.34 11.78
N GLU A 223 -7.53 0.36 10.53
CA GLU A 223 -8.91 0.19 10.09
C GLU A 223 -8.94 -0.48 8.71
N SER A 224 -10.09 -1.00 8.28
CA SER A 224 -10.17 -1.68 6.98
C SER A 224 -9.85 -0.76 5.81
N ILE A 225 -9.28 -1.31 4.73
CA ILE A 225 -9.02 -0.56 3.49
C ILE A 225 -10.31 0.08 2.93
N GLN A 226 -11.46 -0.56 3.11
CA GLN A 226 -12.76 0.02 2.74
C GLN A 226 -13.08 1.28 3.55
N SER A 227 -12.78 1.30 4.86
CA SER A 227 -12.96 2.48 5.70
C SER A 227 -12.02 3.60 5.30
N LEU A 228 -10.74 3.30 5.06
CA LEU A 228 -9.75 4.28 4.59
C LEU A 228 -10.16 4.92 3.27
N THR A 229 -10.49 4.10 2.27
CA THR A 229 -10.91 4.60 0.95
C THR A 229 -12.24 5.34 0.97
N THR A 230 -13.11 5.10 1.96
CA THR A 230 -14.33 5.88 2.17
C THR A 230 -14.02 7.27 2.75
N LYS A 231 -13.06 7.36 3.68
CA LYS A 231 -12.67 8.62 4.33
C LYS A 231 -11.78 9.49 3.47
N TYR A 232 -10.83 8.89 2.75
CA TYR A 232 -9.76 9.59 2.04
C TYR A 232 -9.86 9.50 0.52
N ALA A 233 -10.82 8.75 -0.02
CA ALA A 233 -10.86 8.32 -1.42
C ALA A 233 -9.68 7.39 -1.79
N ARG A 234 -9.75 6.77 -2.98
CA ARG A 234 -8.62 5.98 -3.52
C ARG A 234 -7.45 6.85 -3.91
N HIS A 235 -7.71 8.03 -4.47
CA HIS A 235 -6.74 9.09 -4.71
C HIS A 235 -6.92 10.15 -3.63
N THR A 236 -5.96 10.28 -2.73
CA THR A 236 -6.18 11.13 -1.55
C THR A 236 -6.03 12.61 -1.88
N GLY A 237 -6.94 13.41 -1.32
CA GLY A 237 -6.78 14.87 -1.29
C GLY A 237 -5.79 15.33 -0.22
N LYS A 238 -5.73 14.58 0.90
CA LYS A 238 -4.84 14.83 2.04
C LYS A 238 -3.50 14.10 1.86
N GLU A 239 -2.41 14.73 2.30
CA GLU A 239 -1.08 14.14 2.33
C GLU A 239 -0.91 13.18 3.51
N PHE A 240 -0.09 12.16 3.30
CA PHE A 240 0.33 11.18 4.28
C PHE A 240 1.85 11.17 4.35
N SER A 241 2.35 10.83 5.54
CA SER A 241 3.75 10.54 5.80
C SER A 241 3.92 9.02 5.92
N ILE A 242 4.90 8.49 5.20
CA ILE A 242 5.28 7.09 5.18
C ILE A 242 6.70 7.01 5.71
N LEU A 243 6.91 6.36 6.86
CA LEU A 243 8.24 5.99 7.33
C LEU A 243 8.47 4.52 7.02
N GLY A 244 9.55 4.20 6.31
CA GLY A 244 9.87 2.83 5.93
C GLY A 244 11.33 2.62 5.56
N ILE A 245 11.63 1.37 5.21
CA ILE A 245 12.95 0.93 4.75
C ILE A 245 12.92 0.83 3.24
N VAL A 246 13.94 1.34 2.56
CA VAL A 246 14.08 1.18 1.12
C VAL A 246 14.55 -0.26 0.85
N THR A 247 13.71 -1.08 0.23
CA THR A 247 14.06 -2.48 -0.07
C THR A 247 14.67 -2.64 -1.45
N GLN A 248 14.30 -1.76 -2.39
CA GLN A 248 14.83 -1.78 -3.74
C GLN A 248 14.94 -0.36 -4.30
N HIS A 249 16.12 0.01 -4.78
CA HIS A 249 16.39 1.32 -5.37
C HIS A 249 17.55 1.31 -6.39
N SER A 250 17.55 0.42 -7.38
CA SER A 250 18.59 0.46 -8.41
C SER A 250 18.14 -0.21 -9.69
N THR A 251 18.48 0.39 -10.83
CA THR A 251 18.35 -0.16 -12.18
C THR A 251 19.43 -1.19 -12.53
N GLU A 252 20.36 -1.51 -11.62
CA GLU A 252 21.37 -2.53 -11.89
C GLU A 252 20.74 -3.93 -11.93
N GLU A 253 20.51 -4.42 -13.15
CA GLU A 253 20.24 -5.83 -13.38
C GLU A 253 21.46 -6.63 -12.92
N LEU A 254 21.22 -7.63 -12.06
CA LEU A 254 22.22 -8.64 -11.75
C LEU A 254 22.63 -9.33 -13.06
N GLN A 255 23.80 -8.99 -13.61
CA GLN A 255 24.37 -9.71 -14.73
C GLN A 255 24.78 -11.10 -14.24
N MET A 256 24.03 -12.12 -14.64
CA MET A 256 24.32 -13.51 -14.32
C MET A 256 24.99 -14.20 -15.51
N ASP A 257 26.09 -14.89 -15.22
CA ASP A 257 26.91 -15.60 -16.22
C ASP A 257 26.18 -16.85 -16.73
N ASP A 258 26.00 -16.97 -18.04
CA ASP A 258 25.39 -18.13 -18.74
C ASP A 258 26.40 -19.30 -18.80
N GLY A 259 26.87 -19.76 -17.64
CA GLY A 259 27.81 -20.87 -17.52
C GLY A 259 27.26 -22.19 -18.09
N ASP A 260 28.16 -22.99 -18.67
CA ASP A 260 27.84 -24.23 -19.38
C ASP A 260 27.10 -25.25 -18.50
N LYS A 261 25.96 -25.73 -19.01
CA LYS A 261 24.96 -26.52 -18.27
C LYS A 261 25.44 -27.95 -18.04
N THR A 262 25.84 -28.27 -16.81
CA THR A 262 26.31 -29.62 -16.44
C THR A 262 25.64 -30.21 -15.20
N SER A 263 24.94 -29.43 -14.35
CA SER A 263 24.32 -29.92 -13.11
C SER A 263 22.82 -29.61 -12.94
N ILE A 264 22.11 -30.41 -12.13
CA ILE A 264 20.71 -30.16 -11.73
C ILE A 264 20.58 -28.83 -10.99
N LYS A 265 21.61 -28.41 -10.24
CA LYS A 265 21.62 -27.14 -9.51
C LYS A 265 21.59 -25.95 -10.48
N GLU A 266 22.36 -26.00 -11.57
CA GLU A 266 22.33 -25.00 -12.65
C GLU A 266 21.00 -24.99 -13.40
N ALA A 267 20.39 -26.18 -13.62
CA ALA A 267 19.06 -26.25 -14.20
C ALA A 267 17.99 -25.57 -13.33
N LEU A 268 18.04 -25.76 -12.00
CA LEU A 268 17.15 -25.09 -11.05
C LEU A 268 17.38 -23.58 -11.02
N PHE A 269 18.63 -23.12 -11.03
CA PHE A 269 18.94 -21.68 -11.13
C PHE A 269 18.38 -21.08 -12.42
N ASN A 270 18.53 -21.75 -13.55
CA ASN A 270 17.97 -21.29 -14.82
C ASN A 270 16.43 -21.22 -14.79
N MET A 271 15.76 -22.16 -14.12
CA MET A 271 14.31 -22.09 -13.93
C MET A 271 13.89 -20.87 -13.10
N VAL A 272 14.65 -20.54 -12.05
CA VAL A 272 14.42 -19.32 -11.25
C VAL A 272 14.61 -18.07 -12.10
N ASN A 273 15.63 -18.02 -12.94
CA ASN A 273 15.87 -16.88 -13.83
C ASN A 273 14.75 -16.71 -14.87
N HIS A 274 14.28 -17.80 -15.46
CA HIS A 274 13.12 -17.76 -16.36
C HIS A 274 11.84 -17.33 -15.65
N LEU A 275 11.64 -17.77 -14.40
CA LEU A 275 10.51 -17.32 -13.59
C LEU A 275 10.60 -15.81 -13.33
N ALA A 276 11.77 -15.30 -12.94
CA ALA A 276 12.00 -13.87 -12.71
C ALA A 276 11.77 -13.04 -13.99
N ALA A 277 12.18 -13.53 -15.16
CA ALA A 277 11.91 -12.89 -16.45
C ALA A 277 10.42 -12.92 -16.83
N VAL A 278 9.68 -13.94 -16.41
CA VAL A 278 8.22 -13.98 -16.59
C VAL A 278 7.55 -12.99 -15.64
N GLU A 279 7.95 -12.97 -14.37
CA GLU A 279 7.50 -12.02 -13.34
C GLU A 279 7.77 -10.56 -13.76
N SER A 280 8.93 -10.26 -14.34
CA SER A 280 9.26 -8.90 -14.76
C SER A 280 8.28 -8.31 -15.79
N ASN A 281 7.57 -9.16 -16.55
CA ASN A 281 6.57 -8.71 -17.52
C ASN A 281 5.24 -8.28 -16.89
N TYR A 282 4.95 -8.64 -15.63
CA TYR A 282 3.66 -8.31 -15.00
C TYR A 282 3.79 -7.77 -13.57
N THR A 283 4.72 -8.25 -12.74
CA THR A 283 5.01 -7.76 -11.38
C THR A 283 6.35 -7.04 -11.28
N GLY A 284 7.07 -6.93 -12.40
CA GLY A 284 8.34 -6.22 -12.47
C GLY A 284 8.22 -4.78 -12.00
N ARG A 285 9.22 -4.34 -11.23
CA ARG A 285 9.38 -2.95 -10.81
C ARG A 285 9.63 -2.08 -12.04
N LEU A 286 9.05 -0.86 -12.05
CA LEU A 286 9.35 0.14 -13.07
C LEU A 286 10.76 0.73 -12.89
N GLU A 287 11.33 1.30 -13.96
CA GLU A 287 12.66 1.92 -13.92
C GLU A 287 12.75 3.10 -12.94
N ASN A 288 11.66 3.86 -12.80
CA ASN A 288 11.54 5.03 -11.95
C ASN A 288 10.89 4.73 -10.59
N GLU A 289 10.77 3.45 -10.22
CA GLU A 289 10.09 3.02 -9.01
C GLU A 289 11.07 2.69 -7.87
N VAL A 290 10.73 3.17 -6.68
CA VAL A 290 11.40 2.87 -5.41
C VAL A 290 10.42 2.10 -4.54
N VAL A 291 10.83 0.92 -4.08
CA VAL A 291 10.00 0.09 -3.20
C VAL A 291 10.39 0.38 -1.75
N ILE A 292 9.39 0.78 -0.97
CA ILE A 292 9.54 1.06 0.46
C ILE A 292 8.75 0.02 1.23
N GLU A 293 9.39 -0.68 2.15
CA GLU A 293 8.70 -1.49 3.15
C GLU A 293 8.27 -0.58 4.32
N PRO A 294 6.98 -0.28 4.48
CA PRO A 294 6.54 0.72 5.44
C PRO A 294 6.58 0.15 6.87
N VAL A 295 7.07 0.97 7.79
CA VAL A 295 6.92 0.77 9.25
C VAL A 295 5.65 1.45 9.73
N ALA A 296 5.37 2.68 9.26
CA ALA A 296 4.13 3.38 9.58
C ALA A 296 3.66 4.30 8.46
N ILE A 297 2.34 4.49 8.38
CA ILE A 297 1.69 5.48 7.53
C ILE A 297 0.70 6.26 8.38
N TYR A 298 0.79 7.59 8.31
CA TYR A 298 -0.07 8.49 9.08
C TYR A 298 -0.31 9.80 8.35
N SER A 299 -1.40 10.48 8.69
CA SER A 299 -1.59 11.88 8.33
C SER A 299 -1.32 12.75 9.55
N GLU A 300 -0.67 13.89 9.38
CA GLU A 300 -0.57 14.90 10.43
C GLU A 300 -1.94 15.62 10.62
N LEU A 301 -2.26 16.01 11.86
CA LEU A 301 -3.47 16.76 12.24
C LEU A 301 -3.16 18.23 12.55
#